data_AF-A0A2S0KEA4-F1
#
_entry.id   AF-A0A2S0KEA4-F1
#
_cell.length_a   1.000
_cell.length_b   1.000
_cell.length_c   1.000
_cell.angle_alpha   90.00
_cell.angle_beta   90.00
_cell.angle_gamma   90.00
#
_symmetry.space_group_name_H-M   'P 1'
#
loop_
_entity.id
_entity.type
_entity.pdbx_description
1 polymer ?
#
loop_
_entity_poly.entity_id
_entity_poly.type
_entity_poly.pdbx_seq_one_letter_code
_entity_poly.pdbx_strand_id
1 'polypeptide(L)'
;MSEAGYGTWDEVLADLARSHRNLRDFADQVGVKDASVVKELLKIRPEGTWAPTEPFRLSTFGHLEDDGERVQCHECGLWFAMLMRGHVGVHVDGKGRPLTAEAYRKRHGLAADAALRSVPRNAPAVTEDWRPRLAQLGYSSWEEALAGLARGHRNLKDLAVDCGRKDTAAESLFRDRPASVWDATAPHRLSGPGYLADDGSRTQCHECGLWFEHLDRHVSSHRGDDGRALSAESYREKYGLPAEFTLRSVPRADGEADSLWARRLGKAGFATWEEALVDLAKKHRNLKDLADRMGVAVNLVTKALLRSRPVDTWAPTEPYRLGQYGHIEDDGAQSQCHECGLWFERLGRHTKVHLDTDGTPLTWERYQERYGVQRAPNWSREKERRAKKPLMVSEPDGTIGA
;
A
#
# COMPACT_ATOMS: atom_id res chain seq x y z
N MET A 1 -10.37 -15.86 27.05
CA MET A 1 -11.39 -15.37 26.09
C MET A 1 -11.56 -13.87 26.19
N SER A 2 -12.02 -13.33 27.33
CA SER A 2 -12.16 -11.87 27.53
C SER A 2 -10.84 -11.10 27.34
N GLU A 3 -9.72 -11.65 27.82
CA GLU A 3 -8.38 -11.09 27.59
C GLU A 3 -7.95 -11.07 26.11
N ALA A 4 -8.50 -11.98 25.31
CA ALA A 4 -8.25 -12.04 23.86
C ALA A 4 -9.29 -11.27 23.04
N GLY A 5 -10.17 -10.52 23.71
CA GLY A 5 -11.19 -9.68 23.07
C GLY A 5 -12.44 -10.40 22.60
N TYR A 6 -12.66 -11.66 22.99
CA TYR A 6 -13.85 -12.42 22.61
C TYR A 6 -14.85 -12.47 23.78
N GLY A 7 -16.09 -12.05 23.51
CA GLY A 7 -17.22 -12.12 24.43
C GLY A 7 -17.92 -13.47 24.41
N THR A 8 -17.88 -14.20 23.30
CA THR A 8 -18.54 -15.51 23.16
C THR A 8 -17.69 -16.53 22.39
N TRP A 9 -18.03 -17.82 22.51
CA TRP A 9 -17.40 -18.88 21.70
C TRP A 9 -17.77 -18.78 20.22
N ASP A 10 -18.90 -18.14 19.90
CA ASP A 10 -19.36 -17.98 18.52
C ASP A 10 -18.49 -16.99 17.77
N GLU A 11 -18.10 -15.91 18.45
CA GLU A 11 -17.10 -14.97 17.94
C GLU A 11 -15.75 -15.63 17.70
N VAL A 12 -15.30 -16.50 18.63
CA VAL A 12 -14.07 -17.28 18.46
C VAL A 12 -14.18 -18.17 17.23
N LEU A 13 -15.25 -18.96 17.11
CA LEU A 13 -15.43 -19.89 15.99
C LEU A 13 -15.52 -19.19 14.63
N ALA A 14 -16.31 -18.12 14.55
CA ALA A 14 -16.43 -17.28 13.36
C ALA A 14 -15.07 -16.70 12.96
N ASP A 15 -14.29 -16.26 13.94
CA ASP A 15 -12.95 -15.75 13.71
C ASP A 15 -11.95 -16.83 13.28
N LEU A 16 -11.96 -18.02 13.88
CA LEU A 16 -11.09 -19.13 13.47
C LEU A 16 -11.38 -19.62 12.05
N ALA A 17 -12.66 -19.73 11.70
CA ALA A 17 -13.08 -20.10 10.35
C ALA A 17 -12.64 -19.04 9.31
N ARG A 18 -12.84 -17.75 9.62
CA ARG A 18 -12.48 -16.62 8.76
C ARG A 18 -10.99 -16.36 8.63
N SER A 19 -10.23 -16.53 9.72
CA SER A 19 -8.78 -16.26 9.77
C SER A 19 -7.91 -17.46 9.39
N HIS A 20 -8.54 -18.58 9.01
CA HIS A 20 -7.87 -19.83 8.67
C HIS A 20 -6.96 -20.31 9.81
N ARG A 21 -7.40 -20.09 11.05
CA ARG A 21 -6.66 -20.47 12.27
C ARG A 21 -7.22 -21.78 12.82
N ASN A 22 -6.32 -22.60 13.35
CA ASN A 22 -6.72 -23.82 14.03
C ASN A 22 -6.86 -23.56 15.53
N LEU A 23 -7.39 -24.53 16.27
CA LEU A 23 -7.60 -24.40 17.71
C LEU A 23 -6.29 -24.26 18.50
N ARG A 24 -5.19 -24.77 17.97
CA ARG A 24 -3.87 -24.63 18.57
C ARG A 24 -3.34 -23.20 18.48
N ASP A 25 -3.46 -22.55 17.30
CA ASP A 25 -3.07 -21.16 17.12
C ASP A 25 -3.83 -20.25 18.11
N PHE A 26 -5.12 -20.55 18.34
CA PHE A 26 -5.94 -19.87 19.32
C PHE A 26 -5.50 -20.16 20.76
N ALA A 27 -5.22 -21.43 21.08
CA ALA A 27 -4.74 -21.83 22.39
C ALA A 27 -3.44 -21.11 22.76
N ASP A 28 -2.51 -21.04 21.81
CA ASP A 28 -1.25 -20.30 21.93
C ASP A 28 -1.51 -18.80 22.15
N GLN A 29 -2.44 -18.20 21.40
CA GLN A 29 -2.83 -16.78 21.57
C GLN A 29 -3.38 -16.49 22.97
N VAL A 30 -4.19 -17.37 23.53
CA VAL A 30 -4.85 -17.14 24.84
C VAL A 30 -4.09 -17.77 26.01
N GLY A 31 -2.86 -18.25 25.77
CA GLY A 31 -1.97 -18.76 26.81
C GLY A 31 -2.42 -20.07 27.48
N VAL A 32 -3.18 -20.91 26.77
CA VAL A 32 -3.71 -22.18 27.31
C VAL A 32 -3.21 -23.37 26.49
N LYS A 33 -3.24 -24.56 27.08
CA LYS A 33 -2.87 -25.79 26.35
C LYS A 33 -3.97 -26.17 25.35
N ASP A 34 -3.56 -26.49 24.12
CA ASP A 34 -4.44 -26.90 22.99
C ASP A 34 -5.50 -27.95 23.39
N ALA A 35 -5.08 -29.01 24.09
CA ALA A 35 -5.98 -30.06 24.55
C ALA A 35 -7.12 -29.57 25.45
N SER A 36 -6.91 -28.49 26.21
CA SER A 36 -7.93 -27.89 27.06
C SER A 36 -8.96 -27.11 26.24
N VAL A 37 -8.52 -26.40 25.19
CA VAL A 37 -9.41 -25.65 24.29
C VAL A 37 -10.33 -26.59 23.54
N VAL A 38 -9.78 -27.66 22.95
CA VAL A 38 -10.57 -28.67 22.24
C VAL A 38 -11.60 -29.31 23.18
N LYS A 39 -11.19 -29.67 24.40
CA LYS A 39 -12.09 -30.29 25.38
C LYS A 39 -13.22 -29.35 25.81
N GLU A 40 -12.94 -28.07 26.05
CA GLU A 40 -13.98 -27.11 26.39
C GLU A 40 -14.92 -26.82 25.21
N LEU A 41 -14.38 -26.70 24.00
CA LEU A 41 -15.18 -26.48 22.79
C LEU A 41 -16.12 -27.66 22.50
N LEU A 42 -15.67 -28.90 22.75
CA LEU A 42 -16.51 -30.10 22.65
C LEU A 42 -17.54 -30.22 23.77
N LYS A 43 -17.25 -29.72 24.98
CA LYS A 43 -18.22 -29.71 26.09
C LYS A 43 -19.35 -28.71 25.87
N ILE A 44 -19.06 -27.57 25.25
CA ILE A 44 -20.00 -26.45 25.11
C ILE A 44 -20.97 -26.69 23.94
N ARG A 45 -20.63 -27.56 23.00
CA ARG A 45 -21.42 -27.79 21.77
C ARG A 45 -21.71 -29.28 21.51
N PRO A 46 -22.44 -29.99 22.39
CA PRO A 46 -22.81 -31.38 22.16
C PRO A 46 -23.78 -31.57 20.97
N GLU A 47 -24.47 -30.52 20.52
CA GLU A 47 -25.51 -30.59 19.48
C GLU A 47 -25.06 -30.16 18.07
N GLY A 48 -23.76 -30.09 17.80
CA GLY A 48 -23.25 -29.95 16.43
C GLY A 48 -23.61 -28.64 15.70
N THR A 49 -24.05 -27.61 16.42
CA THR A 49 -24.33 -26.30 15.81
C THR A 49 -23.04 -25.52 15.59
N TRP A 50 -22.37 -25.84 14.48
CA TRP A 50 -21.26 -25.06 13.92
C TRP A 50 -21.75 -23.81 13.16
N ALA A 51 -22.98 -23.36 13.44
CA ALA A 51 -23.65 -22.25 12.78
C ALA A 51 -22.79 -20.96 12.67
N PRO A 52 -21.97 -20.58 13.67
CA PRO A 52 -21.09 -19.41 13.54
C PRO A 52 -20.03 -19.52 12.44
N THR A 53 -19.68 -20.75 12.03
CA THR A 53 -18.69 -21.01 10.97
C THR A 53 -19.32 -21.13 9.59
N GLU A 54 -20.64 -21.32 9.51
CA GLU A 54 -21.37 -21.59 8.26
C GLU A 54 -21.11 -20.52 7.19
N PRO A 55 -21.15 -19.20 7.50
CA PRO A 55 -20.89 -18.16 6.50
C PRO A 55 -19.47 -18.19 5.91
N PHE A 56 -18.54 -18.88 6.57
CA PHE A 56 -17.13 -18.96 6.20
C PHE A 56 -16.76 -20.34 5.64
N ARG A 57 -17.72 -21.26 5.49
CA ARG A 57 -17.47 -22.58 4.89
C ARG A 57 -17.34 -22.43 3.38
N LEU A 58 -16.13 -22.68 2.89
CA LEU A 58 -15.73 -22.68 1.49
C LEU A 58 -15.74 -24.10 0.89
N SER A 59 -15.47 -25.14 1.70
CA SER A 59 -15.60 -26.53 1.26
C SER A 59 -17.05 -26.84 0.85
N THR A 60 -17.23 -27.46 -0.32
CA THR A 60 -18.54 -27.79 -0.90
C THR A 60 -18.62 -29.27 -1.24
N PHE A 61 -19.83 -29.79 -1.50
CA PHE A 61 -19.97 -31.21 -1.86
C PHE A 61 -19.11 -31.55 -3.09
N GLY A 62 -18.22 -32.53 -2.94
CA GLY A 62 -17.25 -32.95 -3.95
C GLY A 62 -15.92 -32.20 -3.91
N HIS A 63 -15.78 -31.14 -3.10
CA HIS A 63 -14.59 -30.28 -3.07
C HIS A 63 -14.18 -29.89 -1.64
N LEU A 64 -12.95 -30.28 -1.28
CA LEU A 64 -12.34 -29.89 -0.02
C LEU A 64 -11.47 -28.65 -0.26
N GLU A 65 -11.80 -27.53 0.38
CA GLU A 65 -10.98 -26.33 0.28
C GLU A 65 -9.64 -26.53 0.99
N ASP A 66 -8.55 -26.15 0.32
CA ASP A 66 -7.16 -26.24 0.79
C ASP A 66 -6.49 -24.87 0.62
N ASP A 67 -5.97 -24.27 1.69
CA ASP A 67 -5.28 -22.99 1.63
C ASP A 67 -3.78 -23.12 1.28
N GLY A 68 -3.31 -24.36 1.10
CA GLY A 68 -1.91 -24.72 0.82
C GLY A 68 -1.11 -25.10 2.06
N GLU A 69 -1.67 -24.94 3.26
CA GLU A 69 -1.14 -25.45 4.53
C GLU A 69 -2.17 -26.30 5.28
N ARG A 70 -3.46 -26.06 5.04
CA ARG A 70 -4.59 -26.59 5.78
C ARG A 70 -5.77 -26.83 4.85
N VAL A 71 -6.58 -27.81 5.22
CA VAL A 71 -7.86 -28.10 4.57
C VAL A 71 -9.03 -27.74 5.49
N GLN A 72 -10.10 -27.21 4.92
CA GLN A 72 -11.29 -26.82 5.67
C GLN A 72 -12.27 -27.99 5.81
N CYS A 73 -12.68 -28.29 7.04
CA CYS A 73 -13.64 -29.36 7.31
C CYS A 73 -15.07 -28.97 6.88
N HIS A 74 -15.73 -29.82 6.09
CA HIS A 74 -17.14 -29.69 5.72
C HIS A 74 -18.12 -29.66 6.89
N GLU A 75 -17.82 -30.32 8.01
CA GLU A 75 -18.77 -30.45 9.13
C GLU A 75 -18.73 -29.24 10.06
N CYS A 76 -17.56 -28.60 10.22
CA CYS A 76 -17.38 -27.51 11.18
C CYS A 76 -16.79 -26.22 10.63
N GLY A 77 -16.46 -26.14 9.35
CA GLY A 77 -15.88 -24.93 8.72
C GLY A 77 -14.49 -24.52 9.23
N LEU A 78 -13.87 -25.29 10.14
CA LEU A 78 -12.54 -25.01 10.69
C LEU A 78 -11.42 -25.62 9.83
N TRP A 79 -10.22 -25.08 9.96
CA TRP A 79 -9.05 -25.40 9.13
C TRP A 79 -8.03 -26.28 9.85
N PHE A 80 -7.56 -27.33 9.18
CA PHE A 80 -6.62 -28.29 9.76
C PHE A 80 -5.54 -28.71 8.76
N ALA A 81 -4.30 -28.86 9.22
CA ALA A 81 -3.24 -29.43 8.37
C ALA A 81 -3.60 -30.84 7.87
N MET A 82 -4.33 -31.61 8.70
CA MET A 82 -4.77 -32.97 8.40
C MET A 82 -6.09 -33.25 9.12
N LEU A 83 -7.14 -33.62 8.39
CA LEU A 83 -8.43 -34.02 8.96
C LEU A 83 -8.39 -35.48 9.45
N MET A 84 -7.68 -36.34 8.74
CA MET A 84 -7.69 -37.80 8.95
C MET A 84 -7.06 -38.30 10.26
N ARG A 85 -6.12 -37.55 10.88
CA ARG A 85 -5.56 -37.90 12.20
C ARG A 85 -6.31 -37.17 13.32
N GLY A 86 -7.53 -37.63 13.57
CA GLY A 86 -8.28 -37.31 14.79
C GLY A 86 -9.41 -36.30 14.64
N HIS A 87 -9.35 -35.34 13.71
CA HIS A 87 -10.44 -34.35 13.59
C HIS A 87 -11.72 -34.95 13.00
N VAL A 88 -11.65 -35.74 11.92
CA VAL A 88 -12.87 -36.34 11.33
C VAL A 88 -13.65 -37.17 12.37
N GLY A 89 -12.95 -37.87 13.27
CA GLY A 89 -13.57 -38.69 14.31
C GLY A 89 -14.28 -37.90 15.43
N VAL A 90 -14.12 -36.58 15.48
CA VAL A 90 -14.90 -35.71 16.37
C VAL A 90 -16.35 -35.59 15.89
N HIS A 91 -16.57 -35.71 14.58
CA HIS A 91 -17.90 -35.66 13.99
C HIS A 91 -18.52 -37.06 14.01
N VAL A 92 -19.84 -37.10 14.13
CA VAL A 92 -20.60 -38.35 14.21
C VAL A 92 -21.52 -38.54 13.01
N ASP A 93 -21.77 -39.78 12.65
CA ASP A 93 -22.79 -40.16 11.67
C ASP A 93 -24.21 -40.04 12.25
N GLY A 94 -25.24 -40.26 11.42
CA GLY A 94 -26.64 -40.24 11.87
C GLY A 94 -27.01 -41.30 12.91
N LYS A 95 -26.07 -42.18 13.30
CA LYS A 95 -26.22 -43.18 14.37
C LYS A 95 -25.36 -42.83 15.60
N GLY A 96 -24.77 -41.64 15.64
CA GLY A 96 -23.92 -41.19 16.74
C GLY A 96 -22.52 -41.82 16.78
N ARG A 97 -22.09 -42.50 15.71
CA ARG A 97 -20.76 -43.13 15.65
C ARG A 97 -19.74 -42.17 15.05
N PRO A 98 -18.50 -42.10 15.56
CA PRO A 98 -17.44 -41.30 14.96
C PRO A 98 -17.28 -41.57 13.46
N LEU A 99 -17.16 -40.51 12.66
CA LEU A 99 -16.91 -40.64 11.23
C LEU A 99 -15.51 -41.22 10.97
N THR A 100 -15.44 -42.17 10.05
CA THR A 100 -14.17 -42.61 9.45
C THR A 100 -13.83 -41.71 8.26
N ALA A 101 -12.56 -41.70 7.83
CA ALA A 101 -12.15 -40.97 6.62
C ALA A 101 -12.96 -41.40 5.38
N GLU A 102 -13.26 -42.70 5.25
CA GLU A 102 -14.08 -43.25 4.17
C GLU A 102 -15.53 -42.75 4.25
N ALA A 103 -16.14 -42.81 5.44
CA ALA A 103 -17.50 -42.32 5.65
C ALA A 103 -17.60 -40.82 5.39
N TYR A 104 -16.59 -40.05 5.80
CA TYR A 104 -16.49 -38.61 5.55
C TYR A 104 -16.44 -38.30 4.05
N ARG A 105 -15.56 -38.95 3.29
CA ARG A 105 -15.48 -38.77 1.84
C ARG A 105 -16.80 -39.09 1.15
N LYS A 106 -17.39 -40.25 1.50
CA LYS A 106 -18.68 -40.67 0.94
C LYS A 106 -19.79 -39.67 1.25
N ARG A 107 -19.85 -39.15 2.49
CA ARG A 107 -20.85 -38.18 2.93
C ARG A 107 -20.76 -36.87 2.17
N HIS A 108 -19.54 -36.42 1.86
CA HIS A 108 -19.30 -35.14 1.19
C HIS A 108 -18.98 -35.28 -0.30
N GLY A 109 -19.23 -36.45 -0.91
CA GLY A 109 -19.03 -36.65 -2.35
C GLY A 109 -17.58 -36.57 -2.83
N LEU A 110 -16.60 -36.67 -1.92
CA LEU A 110 -15.19 -36.62 -2.27
C LEU A 110 -14.76 -37.93 -2.94
N ALA A 111 -13.81 -37.85 -3.88
CA ALA A 111 -13.18 -39.02 -4.48
C ALA A 111 -12.58 -39.94 -3.39
N ALA A 112 -12.59 -41.26 -3.61
CA ALA A 112 -12.16 -42.24 -2.61
C ALA A 112 -10.69 -42.03 -2.16
N ASP A 113 -9.86 -41.53 -3.06
CA ASP A 113 -8.45 -41.19 -2.87
C ASP A 113 -8.20 -39.72 -2.50
N ALA A 114 -9.24 -38.89 -2.39
CA ALA A 114 -9.12 -37.49 -2.03
C ALA A 114 -8.31 -37.32 -0.73
N ALA A 115 -7.29 -36.47 -0.78
CA ALA A 115 -6.43 -36.19 0.36
C ALA A 115 -7.21 -35.40 1.42
N LEU A 116 -7.37 -35.99 2.61
CA LEU A 116 -7.95 -35.31 3.78
C LEU A 116 -6.85 -34.61 4.61
N ARG A 117 -5.89 -34.03 3.90
CA ARG A 117 -4.75 -33.28 4.42
C ARG A 117 -4.36 -32.27 3.36
N SER A 118 -3.76 -31.17 3.78
CA SER A 118 -3.15 -30.28 2.80
C SER A 118 -2.05 -31.04 2.05
N VAL A 119 -2.09 -30.97 0.72
CA VAL A 119 -1.07 -31.61 -0.11
C VAL A 119 0.19 -30.74 -0.03
N PRO A 120 1.33 -31.26 0.45
CA PRO A 120 2.56 -30.48 0.52
C PRO A 120 2.88 -29.86 -0.84
N ARG A 121 3.24 -28.58 -0.80
CA ARG A 121 3.42 -27.58 -1.88
C ARG A 121 4.40 -27.94 -3.02
N ASN A 122 4.79 -29.21 -3.15
CA ASN A 122 5.58 -29.76 -4.24
C ASN A 122 4.71 -30.41 -5.35
N ALA A 123 3.39 -30.53 -5.15
CA ALA A 123 2.49 -30.75 -6.28
C ALA A 123 2.44 -29.48 -7.14
N PRO A 124 2.38 -29.57 -8.48
CA PRO A 124 2.23 -28.40 -9.35
C PRO A 124 1.05 -27.60 -8.81
N ALA A 125 1.29 -26.30 -8.56
CA ALA A 125 0.31 -25.42 -7.96
C ALA A 125 -1.02 -25.64 -8.66
N VAL A 126 -2.02 -26.15 -7.93
CA VAL A 126 -3.40 -26.10 -8.40
C VAL A 126 -3.60 -24.63 -8.69
N THR A 127 -3.78 -24.32 -9.97
CA THR A 127 -3.97 -22.97 -10.49
C THR A 127 -5.32 -22.50 -9.97
N GLU A 128 -5.34 -22.12 -8.70
CA GLU A 128 -6.51 -21.55 -8.06
C GLU A 128 -6.88 -20.31 -8.86
N ASP A 129 -8.11 -20.28 -9.37
CA ASP A 129 -8.58 -19.13 -10.12
C ASP A 129 -8.77 -17.98 -9.13
N TRP A 130 -7.83 -17.05 -9.09
CA TRP A 130 -7.87 -15.87 -8.23
C TRP A 130 -8.90 -14.84 -8.70
N ARG A 131 -9.47 -14.99 -9.90
CA ARG A 131 -10.40 -14.01 -10.48
C ARG A 131 -11.61 -13.71 -9.58
N PRO A 132 -12.29 -14.69 -8.95
CA PRO A 132 -13.42 -14.39 -8.07
C PRO A 132 -13.01 -13.57 -6.83
N ARG A 133 -11.85 -13.87 -6.25
CA ARG A 133 -11.33 -13.14 -5.07
C ARG A 133 -10.93 -11.71 -5.42
N LEU A 134 -10.25 -11.54 -6.56
CA LEU A 134 -9.92 -10.21 -7.08
C LEU A 134 -11.18 -9.40 -7.40
N ALA A 135 -12.18 -10.02 -8.02
CA ALA A 135 -13.45 -9.37 -8.34
C ALA A 135 -14.20 -8.91 -7.08
N GLN A 136 -14.15 -9.68 -5.98
CA GLN A 136 -14.70 -9.27 -4.68
C GLN A 136 -14.01 -8.02 -4.11
N LEU A 137 -12.73 -7.82 -4.41
CA LEU A 137 -11.97 -6.62 -4.06
C LEU A 137 -12.12 -5.48 -5.08
N GLY A 138 -12.96 -5.66 -6.10
CA GLY A 138 -13.18 -4.67 -7.16
C GLY A 138 -12.11 -4.67 -8.25
N TYR A 139 -11.22 -5.66 -8.29
CA TYR A 139 -10.22 -5.81 -9.35
C TYR A 139 -10.70 -6.76 -10.44
N SER A 140 -10.66 -6.30 -11.69
CA SER A 140 -11.02 -7.10 -12.86
C SER A 140 -9.90 -8.03 -13.34
N SER A 141 -8.66 -7.75 -12.92
CA SER A 141 -7.45 -8.46 -13.36
C SER A 141 -6.33 -8.37 -12.33
N TRP A 142 -5.27 -9.15 -12.55
CA TRP A 142 -4.08 -9.11 -11.71
C TRP A 142 -3.26 -7.85 -11.93
N GLU A 143 -3.17 -7.40 -13.17
CA GLU A 143 -2.50 -6.17 -13.57
C GLU A 143 -3.12 -4.98 -12.86
N GLU A 144 -4.45 -4.91 -12.82
CA GLU A 144 -5.17 -3.88 -12.09
C GLU A 144 -4.92 -3.96 -10.58
N ALA A 145 -4.96 -5.16 -10.00
CA ALA A 145 -4.66 -5.36 -8.58
C ALA A 145 -3.24 -4.90 -8.24
N LEU A 146 -2.23 -5.30 -9.02
CA LEU A 146 -0.83 -4.90 -8.84
C LEU A 146 -0.63 -3.39 -8.98
N ALA A 147 -1.24 -2.77 -9.99
CA ALA A 147 -1.23 -1.31 -10.14
C ALA A 147 -1.92 -0.61 -8.95
N GLY A 148 -3.01 -1.19 -8.45
CA GLY A 148 -3.68 -0.77 -7.21
C GLY A 148 -2.76 -0.80 -6.00
N LEU A 149 -2.04 -1.91 -5.78
CA LEU A 149 -1.09 -2.04 -4.67
C LEU A 149 0.08 -1.06 -4.80
N ALA A 150 0.66 -0.92 -5.98
CA ALA A 150 1.77 0.00 -6.23
C ALA A 150 1.37 1.46 -5.94
N ARG A 151 0.17 1.89 -6.37
CA ARG A 151 -0.40 3.21 -6.04
C ARG A 151 -0.74 3.36 -4.56
N GLY A 152 -1.22 2.28 -3.94
CA GLY A 152 -1.67 2.25 -2.56
C GLY A 152 -0.57 2.07 -1.52
N HIS A 153 0.71 2.00 -1.95
CA HIS A 153 1.83 1.75 -1.04
C HIS A 153 1.79 0.36 -0.37
N ARG A 154 1.35 -0.64 -1.12
CA ARG A 154 1.12 -2.01 -0.64
C ARG A 154 1.99 -3.03 -1.36
N ASN A 155 2.04 -4.23 -0.81
CA ASN A 155 2.65 -5.41 -1.41
C ASN A 155 1.65 -6.56 -1.52
N LEU A 156 2.10 -7.68 -2.09
CA LEU A 156 1.26 -8.85 -2.27
C LEU A 156 0.81 -9.52 -0.97
N LYS A 157 1.55 -9.40 0.13
CA LYS A 157 1.09 -9.92 1.42
C LYS A 157 -0.18 -9.19 1.84
N ASP A 158 -0.24 -7.87 1.64
CA ASP A 158 -1.46 -7.10 1.93
C ASP A 158 -2.64 -7.57 1.06
N LEU A 159 -2.42 -7.85 -0.23
CA LEU A 159 -3.46 -8.39 -1.12
C LEU A 159 -3.90 -9.79 -0.71
N ALA A 160 -2.97 -10.65 -0.31
CA ALA A 160 -3.29 -11.99 0.19
C ALA A 160 -4.21 -11.90 1.41
N VAL A 161 -3.90 -11.00 2.37
CA VAL A 161 -4.73 -10.74 3.53
C VAL A 161 -6.13 -10.25 3.13
N ASP A 162 -6.23 -9.30 2.18
CA ASP A 162 -7.52 -8.83 1.67
C ASP A 162 -8.33 -9.95 1.01
N CYS A 163 -7.66 -10.89 0.34
CA CYS A 163 -8.27 -12.09 -0.23
C CYS A 163 -8.54 -13.21 0.80
N GLY A 164 -8.35 -12.95 2.09
CA GLY A 164 -8.57 -13.92 3.18
C GLY A 164 -7.50 -15.01 3.25
N ARG A 165 -6.26 -14.75 2.83
CA ARG A 165 -5.15 -15.71 2.81
C ARG A 165 -3.99 -15.27 3.69
N LYS A 166 -3.27 -16.25 4.22
CA LYS A 166 -2.01 -16.04 4.94
C LYS A 166 -0.87 -15.74 3.96
N ASP A 167 0.14 -15.05 4.48
CA ASP A 167 1.33 -14.52 3.79
C ASP A 167 1.96 -15.46 2.76
N THR A 168 1.93 -16.77 3.00
CA THR A 168 2.63 -17.76 2.18
C THR A 168 1.98 -18.01 0.82
N ALA A 169 0.74 -17.56 0.58
CA ALA A 169 0.07 -17.65 -0.72
C ALA A 169 0.60 -16.63 -1.75
N ALA A 170 1.21 -15.53 -1.27
CA ALA A 170 1.77 -14.50 -2.14
C ALA A 170 2.97 -15.00 -2.95
N GLU A 171 3.78 -15.89 -2.40
CA GLU A 171 4.98 -16.43 -3.06
C GLU A 171 4.65 -17.46 -4.15
N SER A 172 3.57 -18.24 -3.98
CA SER A 172 3.10 -19.15 -5.02
C SER A 172 2.60 -18.44 -6.27
N LEU A 173 2.14 -17.18 -6.14
CA LEU A 173 1.72 -16.36 -7.28
C LEU A 173 2.86 -16.03 -8.26
N PHE A 174 4.11 -16.07 -7.80
CA PHE A 174 5.29 -15.70 -8.59
C PHE A 174 5.98 -16.87 -9.27
N ARG A 175 5.71 -18.11 -8.84
CA ARG A 175 6.49 -19.26 -9.28
C ARG A 175 6.34 -19.53 -10.78
N ASP A 176 5.16 -19.25 -11.34
CA ASP A 176 4.79 -19.66 -12.70
C ASP A 176 4.39 -18.49 -13.61
N ARG A 177 4.70 -17.23 -13.25
CA ARG A 177 4.28 -16.06 -14.05
C ARG A 177 5.38 -15.45 -14.91
N PRO A 178 5.05 -15.05 -16.15
CA PRO A 178 6.00 -14.34 -17.00
C PRO A 178 6.37 -12.99 -16.39
N ALA A 179 7.61 -12.56 -16.60
CA ALA A 179 8.15 -11.28 -16.11
C ALA A 179 7.30 -10.04 -16.46
N SER A 180 6.39 -10.16 -17.44
CA SER A 180 5.50 -9.11 -17.94
C SER A 180 4.45 -8.60 -16.94
N VAL A 181 4.17 -9.30 -15.84
CA VAL A 181 3.15 -8.84 -14.87
C VAL A 181 3.59 -7.57 -14.11
N TRP A 182 4.89 -7.27 -14.10
CA TRP A 182 5.43 -6.07 -13.47
C TRP A 182 5.31 -4.82 -14.32
N ASP A 183 4.96 -4.96 -15.61
CA ASP A 183 4.74 -3.81 -16.48
C ASP A 183 3.54 -2.98 -16.00
N ALA A 184 2.55 -3.63 -15.38
CA ALA A 184 1.40 -2.97 -14.78
C ALA A 184 1.77 -2.01 -13.64
N THR A 185 2.88 -2.23 -12.95
CA THR A 185 3.35 -1.34 -11.86
C THR A 185 4.32 -0.28 -12.35
N ALA A 186 4.87 -0.39 -13.57
CA ALA A 186 5.88 0.52 -14.10
C ALA A 186 5.47 2.01 -14.02
N PRO A 187 4.22 2.41 -14.37
CA PRO A 187 3.78 3.81 -14.25
C PRO A 187 3.72 4.34 -12.80
N HIS A 188 3.83 3.45 -11.81
CA HIS A 188 3.73 3.77 -10.38
C HIS A 188 5.07 3.61 -9.65
N ARG A 189 6.15 3.28 -10.38
CA ARG A 189 7.50 3.22 -9.81
C ARG A 189 8.01 4.64 -9.56
N LEU A 190 8.12 4.97 -8.29
CA LEU A 190 8.70 6.19 -7.78
C LEU A 190 10.19 6.02 -7.49
N SER A 191 10.67 4.82 -7.13
CA SER A 191 12.10 4.53 -7.00
C SER A 191 12.81 4.62 -8.36
N GLY A 192 14.04 5.10 -8.39
CA GLY A 192 14.84 5.26 -9.60
C GLY A 192 16.34 5.15 -9.32
N PRO A 193 17.20 5.11 -10.36
CA PRO A 193 18.64 5.00 -10.16
C PRO A 193 19.17 6.04 -9.17
N GLY A 194 19.89 5.58 -8.14
CA GLY A 194 20.46 6.39 -7.08
C GLY A 194 19.53 6.66 -5.89
N TYR A 195 18.24 6.28 -5.92
CA TYR A 195 17.34 6.53 -4.80
C TYR A 195 16.18 5.54 -4.67
N LEU A 196 15.77 5.27 -3.43
CA LEU A 196 14.55 4.50 -3.14
C LEU A 196 13.43 5.43 -2.68
N ALA A 197 12.24 5.23 -3.24
CA ALA A 197 11.04 5.83 -2.70
C ALA A 197 10.69 5.15 -1.36
N ASP A 198 10.43 5.98 -0.36
CA ASP A 198 10.17 5.59 1.02
C ASP A 198 9.03 6.46 1.53
N ASP A 199 7.94 5.85 1.99
CA ASP A 199 6.77 6.57 2.54
C ASP A 199 6.83 6.75 4.06
N GLY A 200 7.92 6.30 4.67
CA GLY A 200 8.20 6.34 6.09
C GLY A 200 7.86 5.05 6.84
N SER A 201 7.10 4.14 6.25
CA SER A 201 6.86 2.79 6.81
C SER A 201 7.22 1.68 5.84
N ARG A 202 7.45 1.98 4.56
CA ARG A 202 7.78 1.01 3.50
C ARG A 202 8.66 1.65 2.44
N THR A 203 9.49 0.84 1.82
CA THR A 203 10.35 1.21 0.72
C THR A 203 9.90 0.52 -0.56
N GLN A 204 9.83 1.26 -1.67
CA GLN A 204 9.38 0.72 -2.95
C GLN A 204 10.51 0.00 -3.70
N CYS A 205 10.26 -1.24 -4.13
CA CYS A 205 11.20 -2.00 -4.95
C CYS A 205 11.26 -1.49 -6.40
N HIS A 206 12.45 -1.27 -6.93
CA HIS A 206 12.70 -0.94 -8.34
C HIS A 206 12.20 -2.01 -9.34
N GLU A 207 12.31 -3.29 -9.00
CA GLU A 207 12.03 -4.40 -9.91
C GLU A 207 10.52 -4.58 -10.12
N CYS A 208 9.74 -4.57 -9.03
CA CYS A 208 8.31 -4.86 -9.07
C CYS A 208 7.39 -3.67 -8.79
N GLY A 209 7.92 -2.52 -8.34
CA GLY A 209 7.12 -1.34 -8.01
C GLY A 209 6.24 -1.44 -6.77
N LEU A 210 6.30 -2.55 -6.02
CA LEU A 210 5.55 -2.75 -4.77
C LEU A 210 6.35 -2.26 -3.54
N TRP A 211 5.68 -2.15 -2.39
CA TRP A 211 6.19 -1.47 -1.19
C TRP A 211 6.42 -2.42 -0.02
N PHE A 212 7.60 -2.40 0.58
CA PHE A 212 8.03 -3.39 1.57
C PHE A 212 8.62 -2.76 2.82
N GLU A 213 8.29 -3.32 3.97
CA GLU A 213 8.95 -2.99 5.23
C GLU A 213 10.42 -3.47 5.24
N HIS A 214 10.61 -4.66 4.69
CA HIS A 214 11.89 -5.36 4.59
C HIS A 214 12.23 -5.64 3.13
N LEU A 215 12.64 -4.59 2.40
CA LEU A 215 13.04 -4.72 1.00
C LEU A 215 14.25 -5.64 0.84
N ASP A 216 15.19 -5.67 1.80
CA ASP A 216 16.34 -6.59 1.85
C ASP A 216 15.95 -8.07 1.73
N ARG A 217 14.83 -8.48 2.33
CA ARG A 217 14.30 -9.84 2.19
C ARG A 217 13.65 -10.05 0.83
N HIS A 218 12.85 -9.07 0.40
CA HIS A 218 12.10 -9.17 -0.85
C HIS A 218 13.01 -9.25 -2.09
N VAL A 219 14.13 -8.53 -2.14
CA VAL A 219 14.99 -8.50 -3.34
C VAL A 219 15.50 -9.87 -3.77
N SER A 220 15.62 -10.83 -2.84
CA SER A 220 16.00 -12.22 -3.15
C SER A 220 14.98 -12.98 -4.02
N SER A 221 13.75 -12.48 -4.13
CA SER A 221 12.72 -13.00 -5.05
C SER A 221 12.96 -12.59 -6.51
N HIS A 222 13.79 -11.58 -6.75
CA HIS A 222 14.19 -11.15 -8.10
C HIS A 222 15.48 -11.82 -8.53
N ARG A 223 15.68 -11.89 -9.85
CA ARG A 223 16.91 -12.39 -10.45
C ARG A 223 17.73 -11.24 -11.04
N GLY A 224 19.04 -11.29 -10.84
CA GLY A 224 19.97 -10.41 -11.52
C GLY A 224 20.16 -10.82 -12.98
N ASP A 225 20.97 -10.04 -13.69
CA ASP A 225 21.28 -10.30 -15.10
C ASP A 225 22.06 -11.62 -15.29
N ASP A 226 22.70 -12.12 -14.22
CA ASP A 226 23.37 -13.42 -14.15
C ASP A 226 22.41 -14.58 -13.82
N GLY A 227 21.10 -14.32 -13.69
CA GLY A 227 20.07 -15.28 -13.36
C GLY A 227 20.05 -15.73 -11.89
N ARG A 228 20.95 -15.21 -11.04
CA ARG A 228 20.97 -15.53 -9.59
C ARG A 228 20.01 -14.64 -8.82
N ALA A 229 19.60 -15.09 -7.63
CA ALA A 229 18.85 -14.24 -6.70
C ALA A 229 19.63 -12.96 -6.40
N LEU A 230 18.98 -11.79 -6.46
CA LEU A 230 19.63 -10.55 -6.04
C LEU A 230 19.87 -10.57 -4.52
N SER A 231 21.10 -10.27 -4.12
CA SER A 231 21.41 -9.93 -2.73
C SER A 231 21.10 -8.46 -2.48
N ALA A 232 21.04 -8.04 -1.22
CA ALA A 232 20.91 -6.62 -0.89
C ALA A 232 22.07 -5.78 -1.45
N GLU A 233 23.28 -6.34 -1.52
CA GLU A 233 24.46 -5.68 -2.06
C GLU A 233 24.38 -5.53 -3.58
N SER A 234 24.13 -6.62 -4.30
CA SER A 234 24.02 -6.58 -5.77
C SER A 234 22.82 -5.73 -6.22
N TYR A 235 21.75 -5.69 -5.43
CA TYR A 235 20.63 -4.80 -5.66
C TYR A 235 21.02 -3.32 -5.55
N ARG A 236 21.79 -2.94 -4.53
CA ARG A 236 22.28 -1.56 -4.40
C ARG A 236 23.19 -1.17 -5.55
N GLU A 237 24.12 -2.04 -5.91
CA GLU A 237 25.02 -1.82 -7.04
C GLU A 237 24.23 -1.63 -8.35
N LYS A 238 23.30 -2.55 -8.64
CA LYS A 238 22.45 -2.50 -9.84
C LYS A 238 21.71 -1.17 -10.00
N TYR A 239 21.27 -0.58 -8.88
CA TYR A 239 20.49 0.65 -8.88
C TYR A 239 21.29 1.88 -8.43
N GLY A 240 22.62 1.79 -8.32
CA GLY A 240 23.48 2.91 -7.91
C GLY A 240 23.16 3.47 -6.52
N LEU A 241 22.62 2.65 -5.60
CA LEU A 241 22.32 3.04 -4.24
C LEU A 241 23.61 3.06 -3.39
N PRO A 242 23.79 4.05 -2.49
CA PRO A 242 24.92 4.05 -1.56
C PRO A 242 24.96 2.79 -0.68
N ALA A 243 26.16 2.30 -0.37
CA ALA A 243 26.36 1.07 0.40
C ALA A 243 25.71 1.13 1.80
N GLU A 244 25.71 2.31 2.41
CA GLU A 244 25.10 2.60 3.71
C GLU A 244 23.57 2.66 3.67
N PHE A 245 22.95 2.69 2.48
CA PHE A 245 21.50 2.80 2.36
C PHE A 245 20.84 1.49 2.81
N THR A 246 20.03 1.55 3.87
CA THR A 246 19.32 0.37 4.38
C THR A 246 18.15 0.03 3.45
N LEU A 247 18.08 -1.21 2.95
CA LEU A 247 16.90 -1.73 2.24
C LEU A 247 15.80 -2.16 3.23
N ARG A 248 15.63 -1.41 4.31
CA ARG A 248 14.55 -1.56 5.26
C ARG A 248 13.95 -0.19 5.45
N SER A 249 12.63 -0.13 5.47
CA SER A 249 11.99 0.98 6.16
C SER A 249 12.28 0.75 7.64
N VAL A 250 13.15 1.58 8.21
CA VAL A 250 13.24 1.62 9.66
C VAL A 250 11.87 2.12 10.13
N PRO A 251 11.11 1.39 10.96
CA PRO A 251 9.95 1.97 11.64
C PRO A 251 10.54 3.09 12.47
N ARG A 252 10.49 4.31 11.94
CA ARG A 252 11.21 5.40 12.55
C ARG A 252 10.45 5.73 13.83
N ALA A 253 11.06 5.46 14.98
CA ALA A 253 10.73 6.25 16.17
C ALA A 253 10.76 7.71 15.70
N ASP A 254 9.74 8.49 16.02
CA ASP A 254 9.43 9.76 15.34
C ASP A 254 10.68 10.66 15.13
N GLY A 255 11.65 10.62 16.05
CA GLY A 255 12.92 11.36 15.95
C GLY A 255 13.92 10.94 14.85
N GLU A 256 13.93 9.71 14.34
CA GLU A 256 14.83 9.32 13.24
C GLU A 256 14.33 9.85 11.88
N ALA A 257 13.01 9.97 11.70
CA ALA A 257 12.43 10.53 10.50
C ALA A 257 12.78 12.01 10.37
N ASP A 258 12.65 12.71 11.49
CA ASP A 258 13.03 14.10 11.62
C ASP A 258 14.53 14.28 11.36
N SER A 259 15.37 13.36 11.84
CA SER A 259 16.83 13.40 11.59
C SER A 259 17.19 13.24 10.10
N LEU A 260 16.52 12.35 9.36
CA LEU A 260 16.76 12.22 7.91
C LEU A 260 16.35 13.50 7.17
N TRP A 261 15.16 14.03 7.48
CA TRP A 261 14.65 15.22 6.79
C TRP A 261 15.43 16.47 7.16
N ALA A 262 15.88 16.60 8.41
CA ALA A 262 16.82 17.64 8.83
C ALA A 262 18.12 17.56 8.03
N ARG A 263 18.70 16.36 7.82
CA ARG A 263 19.90 16.20 6.98
C ARG A 263 19.65 16.56 5.52
N ARG A 264 18.49 16.18 4.96
CA ARG A 264 18.11 16.53 3.58
C ARG A 264 17.88 18.04 3.41
N LEU A 265 17.21 18.68 4.37
CA LEU A 265 17.07 20.13 4.45
C LEU A 265 18.44 20.80 4.52
N GLY A 266 19.32 20.32 5.40
CA GLY A 266 20.69 20.84 5.52
C GLY A 266 21.47 20.75 4.20
N LYS A 267 21.36 19.63 3.48
CA LYS A 267 21.95 19.47 2.14
C LYS A 267 21.35 20.44 1.12
N ALA A 268 20.06 20.74 1.23
CA ALA A 268 19.37 21.74 0.41
C ALA A 268 19.65 23.20 0.85
N GLY A 269 20.43 23.40 1.91
CA GLY A 269 20.83 24.71 2.43
C GLY A 269 19.86 25.30 3.46
N PHE A 270 19.03 24.48 4.12
CA PHE A 270 18.03 24.93 5.09
C PHE A 270 18.19 24.21 6.43
N ALA A 271 18.06 24.94 7.53
CA ALA A 271 18.04 24.35 8.87
C ALA A 271 16.68 23.73 9.19
N THR A 272 15.58 24.32 8.73
CA THR A 272 14.22 23.89 9.06
C THR A 272 13.26 23.96 7.85
N TRP A 273 12.09 23.35 8.00
CA TRP A 273 11.03 23.43 6.98
C TRP A 273 10.50 24.85 6.82
N GLU A 274 10.38 25.60 7.92
CA GLU A 274 9.92 26.99 7.93
C GLU A 274 10.85 27.88 7.09
N GLU A 275 12.15 27.73 7.28
CA GLU A 275 13.15 28.47 6.50
C GLU A 275 13.04 28.13 5.00
N ALA A 276 12.91 26.84 4.69
CA ALA A 276 12.75 26.38 3.31
C ALA A 276 11.47 26.97 2.68
N LEU A 277 10.34 26.93 3.37
CA LEU A 277 9.06 27.48 2.87
C LEU A 277 9.13 29.00 2.66
N VAL A 278 9.75 29.73 3.58
CA VAL A 278 9.97 31.17 3.45
C VAL A 278 10.86 31.48 2.24
N ASP A 279 11.94 30.72 2.03
CA ASP A 279 12.81 30.88 0.86
C ASP A 279 12.05 30.66 -0.44
N LEU A 280 11.26 29.59 -0.52
CA LEU A 280 10.45 29.27 -1.70
C LEU A 280 9.44 30.37 -2.01
N ALA A 281 8.71 30.86 -1.00
CA ALA A 281 7.71 31.91 -1.17
C ALA A 281 8.36 33.22 -1.65
N LYS A 282 9.50 33.63 -1.06
CA LYS A 282 10.25 34.84 -1.44
C LYS A 282 10.84 34.78 -2.84
N LYS A 283 11.32 33.61 -3.26
CA LYS A 283 12.06 33.44 -4.53
C LYS A 283 11.20 32.96 -5.68
N HIS A 284 9.88 32.97 -5.52
CA HIS A 284 8.91 32.55 -6.52
C HIS A 284 9.11 31.09 -6.95
N ARG A 285 9.12 30.19 -5.97
CA ARG A 285 9.37 28.76 -6.16
C ARG A 285 8.29 27.91 -5.49
N ASN A 286 8.34 26.61 -5.74
CA ASN A 286 7.46 25.61 -5.12
C ASN A 286 8.23 24.40 -4.58
N LEU A 287 7.48 23.43 -4.03
CA LEU A 287 8.06 22.22 -3.45
C LEU A 287 8.82 21.35 -4.44
N LYS A 288 8.56 21.45 -5.75
CA LYS A 288 9.36 20.74 -6.75
C LYS A 288 10.80 21.25 -6.74
N ASP A 289 10.99 22.57 -6.66
CA ASP A 289 12.34 23.17 -6.57
C ASP A 289 13.09 22.70 -5.32
N LEU A 290 12.39 22.57 -4.19
CA LEU A 290 12.96 22.02 -2.96
C LEU A 290 13.31 20.54 -3.09
N ALA A 291 12.42 19.77 -3.71
CA ALA A 291 12.62 18.34 -3.95
C ALA A 291 13.82 18.08 -4.86
N ASP A 292 13.96 18.86 -5.94
CA ASP A 292 15.10 18.81 -6.85
C ASP A 292 16.41 19.12 -6.11
N ARG A 293 16.42 20.14 -5.23
CA ARG A 293 17.59 20.46 -4.37
C ARG A 293 17.94 19.34 -3.39
N MET A 294 16.94 18.66 -2.83
CA MET A 294 17.13 17.53 -1.92
C MET A 294 17.51 16.23 -2.64
N GLY A 295 17.31 16.15 -3.96
CA GLY A 295 17.47 14.93 -4.74
C GLY A 295 16.41 13.87 -4.41
N VAL A 296 15.16 14.29 -4.20
CA VAL A 296 14.04 13.40 -3.86
C VAL A 296 12.81 13.75 -4.69
N ALA A 297 11.83 12.84 -4.74
CA ALA A 297 10.57 13.10 -5.42
C ALA A 297 9.69 14.10 -4.62
N VAL A 298 9.01 15.01 -5.32
CA VAL A 298 8.21 16.09 -4.72
C VAL A 298 7.10 15.59 -3.78
N ASN A 299 6.47 14.46 -4.10
CA ASN A 299 5.45 13.86 -3.26
C ASN A 299 6.00 13.39 -1.91
N LEU A 300 7.28 13.01 -1.82
CA LEU A 300 7.93 12.66 -0.56
C LEU A 300 8.15 13.91 0.31
N VAL A 301 8.56 15.03 -0.32
CA VAL A 301 8.67 16.33 0.37
C VAL A 301 7.32 16.76 0.91
N THR A 302 6.26 16.69 0.12
CA THR A 302 4.90 17.06 0.57
C THR A 302 4.47 16.21 1.76
N LYS A 303 4.63 14.87 1.70
CA LYS A 303 4.26 13.98 2.81
C LYS A 303 5.07 14.25 4.08
N ALA A 304 6.38 14.47 3.93
CA ALA A 304 7.26 14.76 5.06
C ALA A 304 6.91 16.08 5.73
N LEU A 305 6.68 17.11 4.92
CA LEU A 305 6.27 18.43 5.39
C LEU A 305 4.95 18.35 6.16
N LEU A 306 3.91 17.74 5.59
CA LEU A 306 2.60 17.56 6.25
C LEU A 306 2.70 16.75 7.55
N ARG A 307 3.56 15.73 7.59
CA ARG A 307 3.79 14.93 8.81
C ARG A 307 4.49 15.74 9.89
N SER A 308 5.53 16.51 9.53
CA SER A 308 6.29 17.31 10.49
C SER A 308 5.49 18.47 11.07
N ARG A 309 4.42 18.92 10.38
CA ARG A 309 3.62 20.08 10.75
C ARG A 309 2.12 19.80 10.54
N PRO A 310 1.50 19.00 11.44
CA PRO A 310 0.10 18.62 11.29
C PRO A 310 -0.86 19.80 11.49
N VAL A 311 -0.41 20.88 12.14
CA VAL A 311 -1.21 22.09 12.35
C VAL A 311 -0.59 23.23 11.54
N ASP A 312 -1.39 23.79 10.63
CA ASP A 312 -1.07 24.91 9.73
C ASP A 312 0.35 24.88 9.15
N THR A 313 0.58 23.88 8.29
CA THR A 313 1.83 23.66 7.57
C THR A 313 2.35 24.94 6.89
N TRP A 314 1.44 25.82 6.44
CA TRP A 314 1.74 26.97 5.59
C TRP A 314 1.84 28.31 6.32
N ALA A 315 1.61 28.36 7.64
CA ALA A 315 1.77 29.57 8.44
C ALA A 315 3.07 30.36 8.16
N PRO A 316 4.26 29.73 7.98
CA PRO A 316 5.50 30.47 7.71
C PRO A 316 5.48 31.29 6.42
N THR A 317 4.63 30.93 5.46
CA THR A 317 4.51 31.61 4.17
C THR A 317 3.53 32.78 4.19
N GLU A 318 2.69 32.90 5.22
CA GLU A 318 1.61 33.88 5.30
C GLU A 318 2.09 35.34 5.07
N PRO A 319 3.21 35.80 5.66
CA PRO A 319 3.70 37.17 5.42
C PRO A 319 4.14 37.45 3.97
N TYR A 320 4.28 36.41 3.15
CA TYR A 320 4.73 36.49 1.76
C TYR A 320 3.61 36.22 0.77
N ARG A 321 2.36 36.01 1.24
CA ARG A 321 1.20 35.91 0.38
C ARG A 321 0.86 37.31 -0.12
N LEU A 322 1.16 37.54 -1.39
CA LEU A 322 0.87 38.76 -2.10
C LEU A 322 -0.56 38.75 -2.65
N GLY A 323 -1.10 37.56 -2.96
CA GLY A 323 -2.45 37.38 -3.48
C GLY A 323 -3.52 38.02 -2.59
N GLN A 324 -4.33 38.90 -3.19
CA GLN A 324 -5.47 39.56 -2.55
C GLN A 324 -6.77 38.94 -3.04
N TYR A 325 -7.85 39.01 -2.26
CA TYR A 325 -9.17 38.62 -2.74
C TYR A 325 -9.52 39.38 -4.02
N GLY A 326 -9.87 38.64 -5.07
CA GLY A 326 -10.13 39.15 -6.41
C GLY A 326 -8.92 39.12 -7.36
N HIS A 327 -7.70 38.87 -6.87
CA HIS A 327 -6.47 39.00 -7.64
C HIS A 327 -5.47 37.87 -7.39
N ILE A 328 -5.07 37.17 -8.47
CA ILE A 328 -3.93 36.25 -8.41
C ILE A 328 -2.67 37.00 -8.81
N GLU A 329 -1.70 37.02 -7.91
CA GLU A 329 -0.35 37.52 -8.19
C GLU A 329 0.41 36.57 -9.12
N ASP A 330 1.06 37.16 -10.12
CA ASP A 330 1.74 36.43 -11.21
C ASP A 330 3.03 37.16 -11.60
N ASP A 331 4.13 36.42 -11.74
CA ASP A 331 5.44 36.97 -12.11
C ASP A 331 5.76 36.85 -13.62
N GLY A 332 4.76 36.47 -14.42
CA GLY A 332 4.86 36.18 -15.85
C GLY A 332 5.12 34.72 -16.17
N ALA A 333 5.75 33.96 -15.25
CA ALA A 333 6.03 32.54 -15.42
C ALA A 333 5.07 31.69 -14.59
N GLN A 334 4.86 32.09 -13.33
CA GLN A 334 4.14 31.36 -12.30
C GLN A 334 3.16 32.29 -11.58
N SER A 335 2.15 31.67 -10.97
CA SER A 335 1.18 32.38 -10.15
C SER A 335 1.21 31.89 -8.71
N GLN A 336 1.03 32.81 -7.77
CA GLN A 336 1.05 32.50 -6.35
C GLN A 336 -0.28 31.88 -5.89
N CYS A 337 -0.20 30.86 -5.05
CA CYS A 337 -1.36 30.26 -4.39
C CYS A 337 -1.72 31.01 -3.10
N HIS A 338 -2.97 31.50 -3.00
CA HIS A 338 -3.54 32.08 -1.77
C HIS A 338 -3.50 31.17 -0.52
N GLU A 339 -3.56 29.84 -0.69
CA GLU A 339 -3.62 28.89 0.44
C GLU A 339 -2.23 28.65 1.06
N CYS A 340 -1.17 28.57 0.24
CA CYS A 340 0.16 28.19 0.71
C CYS A 340 1.28 29.20 0.42
N GLY A 341 0.99 30.31 -0.26
CA GLY A 341 1.98 31.35 -0.59
C GLY A 341 3.10 30.92 -1.57
N LEU A 342 3.07 29.69 -2.09
CA LEU A 342 4.05 29.19 -3.06
C LEU A 342 3.61 29.45 -4.51
N TRP A 343 4.54 29.32 -5.46
CA TRP A 343 4.37 29.76 -6.84
C TRP A 343 4.33 28.60 -7.84
N PHE A 344 3.36 28.60 -8.76
CA PHE A 344 3.10 27.47 -9.65
C PHE A 344 2.84 27.91 -11.09
N GLU A 345 3.44 27.19 -12.05
CA GLU A 345 3.15 27.40 -13.48
C GLU A 345 1.67 27.14 -13.84
N ARG A 346 1.03 26.24 -13.09
CA ARG A 346 -0.35 25.78 -13.31
C ARG A 346 -1.10 25.72 -11.98
N LEU A 347 -1.47 26.89 -11.46
CA LEU A 347 -2.12 27.01 -10.15
C LEU A 347 -3.37 26.12 -10.02
N GLY A 348 -4.21 26.00 -11.06
CA GLY A 348 -5.42 25.16 -11.01
C GLY A 348 -5.17 23.65 -10.87
N ARG A 349 -3.97 23.14 -11.20
CA ARG A 349 -3.62 21.75 -10.85
C ARG A 349 -3.20 21.62 -9.39
N HIS A 350 -2.57 22.66 -8.85
CA HIS A 350 -2.08 22.68 -7.48
C HIS A 350 -3.23 22.78 -6.47
N THR A 351 -4.30 23.53 -6.73
CA THR A 351 -5.37 23.76 -5.73
C THR A 351 -5.95 22.48 -5.11
N LYS A 352 -5.96 21.37 -5.87
CA LYS A 352 -6.44 20.05 -5.41
C LYS A 352 -5.66 19.44 -4.26
N VAL A 353 -4.49 19.97 -3.91
CA VAL A 353 -3.72 19.52 -2.73
C VAL A 353 -4.20 20.17 -1.43
N HIS A 354 -4.98 21.23 -1.53
CA HIS A 354 -5.64 21.87 -0.40
C HIS A 354 -7.01 21.25 -0.17
N LEU A 355 -7.50 21.38 1.05
CA LEU A 355 -8.83 20.93 1.42
C LEU A 355 -9.77 22.13 1.53
N ASP A 356 -11.02 21.88 1.17
CA ASP A 356 -12.12 22.79 1.40
C ASP A 356 -12.57 22.73 2.88
N THR A 357 -13.51 23.58 3.27
CA THR A 357 -14.07 23.60 4.63
C THR A 357 -14.81 22.30 4.97
N ASP A 358 -15.30 21.57 3.97
CA ASP A 358 -15.93 20.25 4.10
C ASP A 358 -14.92 19.09 4.12
N GLY A 359 -13.61 19.38 4.08
CA GLY A 359 -12.53 18.40 4.06
C GLY A 359 -12.31 17.71 2.71
N THR A 360 -13.05 18.07 1.65
CA THR A 360 -12.82 17.54 0.30
C THR A 360 -11.70 18.31 -0.42
N PRO A 361 -11.03 17.73 -1.44
CA PRO A 361 -10.02 18.44 -2.22
C PRO A 361 -10.58 19.71 -2.88
N LEU A 362 -9.89 20.84 -2.73
CA LEU A 362 -10.30 22.14 -3.24
C LEU A 362 -10.21 22.20 -4.77
N THR A 363 -11.37 22.19 -5.42
CA THR A 363 -11.46 22.32 -6.89
C THR A 363 -11.06 23.71 -7.35
N TRP A 364 -10.73 23.86 -8.63
CA TRP A 364 -10.36 25.16 -9.18
C TRP A 364 -11.54 26.14 -9.12
N GLU A 365 -12.75 25.67 -9.42
CA GLU A 365 -13.98 26.48 -9.39
C GLU A 365 -14.25 27.00 -7.97
N ARG A 366 -14.16 26.13 -6.96
CA ARG A 366 -14.34 26.55 -5.56
C ARG A 366 -13.21 27.45 -5.07
N TYR A 367 -11.98 27.25 -5.54
CA TYR A 367 -10.87 28.16 -5.27
C TYR A 367 -11.15 29.57 -5.84
N GLN A 368 -11.64 29.65 -7.07
CA GLN A 368 -12.00 30.92 -7.69
C GLN A 368 -13.14 31.63 -6.93
N GLU A 369 -14.17 30.89 -6.54
CA GLU A 369 -15.27 31.43 -5.73
C GLU A 369 -14.78 31.93 -4.37
N ARG A 370 -14.02 31.10 -3.64
CA ARG A 370 -13.47 31.41 -2.31
C ARG A 370 -12.66 32.69 -2.32
N TYR A 371 -11.80 32.87 -3.32
CA TYR A 371 -10.90 34.02 -3.40
C TYR A 371 -11.39 35.12 -4.34
N GLY A 372 -12.62 35.05 -4.86
CA GLY A 372 -13.18 36.03 -5.79
C GLY A 372 -12.41 36.18 -7.11
N VAL A 373 -11.58 35.20 -7.47
CA VAL A 373 -10.72 35.29 -8.65
C VAL A 373 -11.55 35.00 -9.91
N GLN A 374 -11.82 36.04 -10.68
CA GLN A 374 -12.48 35.86 -11.96
C GLN A 374 -11.55 35.18 -12.97
N ARG A 375 -12.11 34.26 -13.75
CA ARG A 375 -11.39 33.56 -14.82
C ARG A 375 -10.95 34.61 -15.83
N ALA A 376 -9.66 34.93 -15.90
CA ALA A 376 -9.13 35.76 -16.99
C ALA A 376 -9.50 35.07 -18.32
N PRO A 377 -10.36 35.65 -19.18
CA PRO A 377 -11.00 34.92 -20.29
C PRO A 377 -10.04 34.36 -21.35
N ASN A 378 -8.74 34.69 -21.30
CA ASN A 378 -7.78 34.37 -22.36
C ASN A 378 -6.36 34.03 -21.85
N TRP A 379 -6.23 33.54 -20.62
CA TRP A 379 -4.92 33.37 -19.99
C TRP A 379 -3.92 32.50 -20.79
N SER A 380 -4.39 31.47 -21.51
CA SER A 380 -3.56 30.67 -22.41
C SER A 380 -3.14 31.41 -23.70
N ARG A 381 -4.03 32.22 -24.29
CA ARG A 381 -3.76 33.01 -25.51
C ARG A 381 -2.88 34.22 -25.25
N GLU A 382 -2.95 34.78 -24.05
CA GLU A 382 -2.17 35.96 -23.67
C GLU A 382 -0.72 35.58 -23.31
N LYS A 383 -0.50 34.40 -22.72
CA LYS A 383 0.83 33.78 -22.56
C LYS A 383 1.48 33.48 -23.92
N GLU A 384 0.70 32.94 -24.88
CA GLU A 384 1.18 32.75 -26.26
C GLU A 384 1.49 34.08 -26.98
N ARG A 385 0.69 35.14 -26.78
CA ARG A 385 0.99 36.48 -27.35
C ARG A 385 2.22 37.12 -26.72
N ARG A 386 2.43 36.98 -25.41
CA ARG A 386 3.62 37.50 -24.71
C ARG A 386 4.90 36.74 -25.10
N ALA A 387 4.84 35.42 -25.17
CA ALA A 387 5.97 34.59 -25.61
C ALA A 387 6.35 34.82 -27.08
N LYS A 388 5.39 35.23 -27.93
CA LYS A 388 5.63 35.54 -29.35
C LYS A 388 5.99 37.01 -29.62
N LYS A 389 5.96 37.90 -28.63
CA LYS A 389 6.35 39.30 -28.82
C LYS A 389 7.88 39.35 -28.83
N PRO A 390 8.54 39.65 -29.97
CA PRO A 390 9.99 39.78 -29.99
C PRO A 390 10.40 40.84 -28.98
N LEU A 391 11.41 40.55 -28.16
CA LEU A 391 12.11 41.59 -27.41
C LEU A 391 12.62 42.58 -28.45
N MET A 392 11.93 43.72 -28.60
CA MET A 392 12.48 44.87 -29.29
C MET A 392 13.69 45.30 -28.48
N VAL A 393 14.86 44.85 -28.91
CA VAL A 393 16.14 45.40 -28.50
C VAL A 393 16.08 46.86 -28.93
N SER A 394 15.87 47.76 -27.99
CA SER A 394 16.09 49.18 -28.21
C SER A 394 17.54 49.35 -28.64
N GLU A 395 17.75 49.68 -29.91
CA GLU A 395 19.06 50.12 -30.40
C GLU A 395 19.51 51.30 -29.54
N PRO A 396 20.76 51.30 -29.04
CA PRO A 396 21.28 52.45 -28.33
C PRO A 396 21.38 53.64 -29.29
N ASP A 397 20.72 54.74 -28.93
CA ASP A 397 20.83 56.04 -29.58
C ASP A 397 22.30 56.49 -29.60
N GLY A 398 22.98 56.20 -30.71
CA GLY A 398 24.30 56.71 -31.03
C GLY A 398 24.20 58.15 -31.51
N THR A 399 24.06 59.11 -30.59
CA THR A 399 24.35 60.52 -30.86
C THR A 399 25.72 60.87 -30.27
N ILE A 400 26.76 60.83 -31.09
CA ILE A 400 28.01 61.54 -30.81
C ILE A 400 28.17 62.57 -31.91
N GLY A 401 27.94 63.83 -31.55
CA GLY A 401 28.35 65.00 -32.32
C GLY A 401 29.41 65.76 -31.55
N ALA A 402 30.63 65.79 -32.10
CA ALA A 402 31.54 66.92 -32.27
C ALA A 402 32.84 66.41 -32.90
#